data_AF-A0A485K5U1-F1
#
_entry.id   AF-A0A485K5U1-F1
#
_cell.length_a   1.000
_cell.length_b   1.000
_cell.length_c   1.000
_cell.angle_alpha   90.00
_cell.angle_beta   90.00
_cell.angle_gamma   90.00
#
_symmetry.space_group_name_H-M   'P 1'
#
loop_
_entity.id
_entity.type
_entity.pdbx_description
1 polymer ?
#
loop_
_entity_poly.entity_id
_entity_poly.type
_entity_poly.pdbx_seq_one_letter_code
_entity_poly.pdbx_strand_id
1 'polypeptide(L)'
;MTLDLRVFAYENFLEFIVWTVRERNVGLGALSGYRSAVKSLYIDQGVVLPESYDGDMKVIFSGIRKSVAQNLQSGSKEFTGKRPTSFSVFEHLGAVSMDLTDCGFTHLYLVLSWNLMCRSKSTETIRFEHMSCEDDAIGFVFHKTKTSQEGHISFEVLMAFHGIISLIYL
;
A
#
# COMPACT_ATOMS: atom_id res chain seq x y z
N MET A 1 17.02 -13.00 -15.16
CA MET A 1 16.95 -12.47 -16.53
C MET A 1 16.51 -11.02 -16.42
N THR A 2 17.42 -10.08 -16.63
CA THR A 2 17.16 -8.63 -16.61
C THR A 2 16.98 -8.14 -18.05
N LEU A 3 16.10 -7.16 -18.24
CA LEU A 3 15.83 -6.54 -19.54
C LEU A 3 17.10 -5.78 -20.01
N ASP A 4 17.53 -5.99 -21.26
CA ASP A 4 18.69 -5.30 -21.81
C ASP A 4 18.28 -3.97 -22.45
N LEU A 5 18.71 -2.85 -21.84
CA LEU A 5 18.39 -1.50 -22.31
C LEU A 5 19.12 -1.09 -23.58
N ARG A 6 20.08 -1.90 -24.07
CA ARG A 6 20.73 -1.71 -25.37
C ARG A 6 19.82 -2.16 -26.52
N VAL A 7 18.89 -3.07 -26.23
CA VAL A 7 17.92 -3.62 -27.19
C VAL A 7 16.53 -3.03 -26.93
N PHE A 8 16.14 -2.94 -25.67
CA PHE A 8 14.87 -2.36 -25.25
C PHE A 8 15.01 -0.87 -24.98
N ALA A 9 14.99 -0.09 -26.07
CA ALA A 9 14.95 1.36 -26.03
C ALA A 9 13.62 1.93 -25.49
N TYR A 10 13.63 3.23 -25.24
CA TYR A 10 12.50 3.98 -24.69
C TYR A 10 11.24 3.91 -25.55
N GLU A 11 11.40 3.90 -26.87
CA GLU A 11 10.31 3.81 -27.85
C GLU A 11 9.56 2.49 -27.70
N ASN A 12 10.29 1.39 -27.49
CA ASN A 12 9.68 0.08 -27.23
C ASN A 12 8.85 0.09 -25.94
N PHE A 13 9.30 0.83 -24.93
CA PHE A 13 8.54 0.98 -23.69
C PHE A 13 7.24 1.78 -23.90
N LEU A 14 7.29 2.84 -24.71
CA LEU A 14 6.10 3.60 -25.08
C LEU A 14 5.07 2.73 -25.80
N GLU A 15 5.51 1.98 -26.81
CA GLU A 15 4.65 1.05 -27.54
C GLU A 15 4.04 0.00 -26.61
N PHE A 16 4.85 -0.56 -25.70
CA PHE A 16 4.39 -1.50 -24.69
C PHE A 16 3.30 -0.89 -23.79
N ILE A 17 3.45 0.34 -23.32
CA ILE A 17 2.44 1.01 -22.47
C ILE A 17 1.15 1.24 -23.26
N VAL A 18 1.25 1.73 -24.50
CA VAL A 18 0.08 1.97 -25.36
C VAL A 18 -0.66 0.66 -25.65
N TRP A 19 0.06 -0.38 -26.03
CA TRP A 19 -0.50 -1.71 -26.25
C TRP A 19 -1.16 -2.27 -24.98
N THR A 20 -0.51 -2.14 -23.83
CA THR A 20 -1.04 -2.64 -22.54
C THR A 20 -2.34 -1.94 -22.17
N VAL A 21 -2.46 -0.63 -22.40
CA VAL A 21 -3.70 0.12 -22.11
C VAL A 21 -4.84 -0.29 -23.04
N ARG A 22 -4.55 -0.65 -24.29
CA ARG A 22 -5.55 -1.06 -25.29
C ARG A 22 -6.02 -2.50 -25.11
N GLU A 23 -5.07 -3.41 -24.94
CA GLU A 23 -5.30 -4.86 -25.03
C GLU A 23 -5.43 -5.55 -23.66
N ARG A 24 -5.08 -4.87 -22.57
CA ARG A 24 -5.12 -5.45 -21.22
C ARG A 24 -5.91 -4.56 -20.27
N ASN A 25 -6.66 -5.20 -19.38
CA ASN A 25 -7.29 -4.50 -18.25
C ASN A 25 -6.31 -4.33 -17.09
N VAL A 26 -5.23 -3.59 -17.30
CA VAL A 26 -4.23 -3.29 -16.28
C VAL A 26 -4.57 -1.99 -15.55
N GLY A 27 -4.52 -2.02 -14.23
CA GLY A 27 -4.76 -0.83 -13.40
C GLY A 27 -3.64 0.21 -13.52
N LEU A 28 -3.99 1.49 -13.35
CA LEU A 28 -3.04 2.62 -13.34
C LEU A 28 -1.87 2.44 -12.38
N GLY A 29 -2.10 1.77 -11.24
CA GLY A 29 -1.06 1.49 -10.25
C GLY A 29 0.03 0.56 -10.81
N ALA A 30 -0.37 -0.47 -11.56
CA ALA A 30 0.57 -1.40 -12.18
C ALA A 30 1.36 -0.72 -13.32
N LEU A 31 0.70 0.08 -14.16
CA LEU A 31 1.38 0.89 -15.18
C LEU A 31 2.40 1.86 -14.56
N SER A 32 2.04 2.49 -13.44
CA SER A 32 2.96 3.37 -12.70
C SER A 32 4.14 2.58 -12.13
N GLY A 33 3.90 1.34 -11.70
CA GLY A 33 4.94 0.39 -11.30
C GLY A 33 5.89 0.06 -12.43
N TYR A 34 5.39 -0.21 -13.65
CA TYR A 34 6.24 -0.44 -14.83
C TYR A 34 7.12 0.76 -15.15
N ARG A 35 6.56 1.97 -15.11
CA ARG A 35 7.33 3.22 -15.31
C ARG A 35 8.47 3.33 -14.29
N SER A 36 8.17 3.18 -13.01
CA SER A 36 9.20 3.27 -11.96
C SER A 36 10.26 2.18 -12.08
N ALA A 37 9.87 0.95 -12.43
CA ALA A 37 10.78 -0.17 -12.60
C ALA A 37 11.74 0.05 -13.78
N VAL A 38 11.24 0.52 -14.93
CA VAL A 38 12.10 0.85 -16.09
C VAL A 38 13.04 2.01 -15.74
N LYS A 39 12.56 3.05 -15.08
CA LYS A 39 13.41 4.16 -14.63
C LYS A 39 14.52 3.68 -13.67
N SER A 40 14.19 2.79 -12.73
CA SER A 40 15.19 2.15 -11.85
C SER A 40 16.22 1.37 -12.65
N LEU A 41 15.78 0.62 -13.65
CA LEU A 41 16.68 -0.18 -14.48
C LEU A 41 17.72 0.65 -15.23
N TYR A 42 17.34 1.84 -15.74
CA TYR A 42 18.31 2.79 -16.33
C TYR A 42 19.40 3.17 -15.33
N ILE A 43 19.00 3.48 -14.09
CA ILE A 43 19.92 3.83 -13.01
C ILE A 43 20.82 2.62 -12.66
N ASP A 44 20.21 1.45 -12.47
CA ASP A 44 20.90 0.22 -12.05
C ASP A 44 21.93 -0.26 -13.10
N GLN A 45 21.67 -0.02 -14.39
CA GLN A 45 22.60 -0.33 -15.49
C GLN A 45 23.56 0.82 -15.83
N GLY A 46 23.47 1.97 -15.16
CA GLY A 46 24.30 3.15 -15.44
C GLY A 46 24.06 3.75 -16.83
N VAL A 47 22.88 3.52 -17.42
CA VAL A 47 22.49 4.06 -18.73
C VAL A 47 21.80 5.39 -18.53
N VAL A 48 22.20 6.39 -19.33
CA VAL A 48 21.58 7.73 -19.27
C VAL A 48 20.10 7.64 -19.61
N LEU A 49 19.26 8.17 -18.73
CA LEU A 49 17.82 8.26 -18.97
C LEU A 49 17.55 9.24 -20.13
N PRO A 50 16.72 8.89 -21.11
CA PRO A 50 16.36 9.81 -22.19
C PRO A 50 15.72 11.10 -21.66
N GLU A 51 16.09 12.24 -22.24
CA GLU A 51 15.64 13.57 -21.78
C GLU A 51 14.11 13.72 -21.85
N SER A 52 13.48 13.13 -22.87
CA SER A 52 12.03 13.15 -23.07
C SER A 52 11.25 12.25 -22.12
N TYR A 53 11.92 11.32 -21.41
CA TYR A 53 11.28 10.26 -20.64
C TYR A 53 10.25 10.80 -19.64
N ASP A 54 10.65 11.72 -18.76
CA ASP A 54 9.75 12.22 -17.72
C ASP A 54 8.64 13.13 -18.28
N GLY A 55 8.92 13.87 -19.35
CA GLY A 55 7.95 14.74 -20.03
C GLY A 55 6.83 13.95 -20.68
N ASP A 56 7.18 13.05 -21.59
CA ASP A 56 6.24 12.20 -22.32
C ASP A 56 5.46 11.29 -21.38
N MET A 57 6.14 10.66 -20.40
CA MET A 57 5.46 9.83 -19.40
C MET A 57 4.46 10.63 -18.57
N LYS A 58 4.75 11.90 -18.26
CA LYS A 58 3.80 12.77 -17.55
C LYS A 58 2.56 13.04 -18.41
N VAL A 59 2.72 13.31 -19.70
CA VAL A 59 1.62 13.56 -20.64
C VAL A 59 0.76 12.30 -20.82
N ILE A 60 1.39 11.16 -21.11
CA ILE A 60 0.70 9.88 -21.34
C ILE A 60 -0.09 9.46 -20.11
N PHE A 61 0.53 9.43 -18.93
CA PHE A 61 -0.15 9.04 -17.69
C PHE A 61 -1.22 10.05 -17.25
N SER A 62 -1.13 11.32 -17.68
CA SER A 62 -2.23 12.28 -17.52
C SER A 62 -3.42 11.90 -18.40
N GLY A 63 -3.17 11.56 -19.67
CA GLY A 63 -4.20 11.09 -20.60
C GLY A 63 -4.91 9.81 -20.12
N ILE A 64 -4.14 8.80 -19.68
CA ILE A 64 -4.71 7.54 -19.17
C ILE A 64 -5.56 7.81 -17.92
N ARG A 65 -5.10 8.66 -16.99
CA ARG A 65 -5.89 9.05 -15.81
C ARG A 65 -7.23 9.68 -16.17
N LYS A 66 -7.24 10.61 -17.13
CA LYS A 66 -8.48 11.24 -17.60
C LYS A 66 -9.43 10.24 -18.25
N SER A 67 -8.92 9.34 -19.09
CA SER A 67 -9.75 8.29 -19.71
C SER A 67 -10.35 7.34 -18.67
N VAL A 68 -9.56 6.91 -17.67
CA VAL A 68 -10.07 6.09 -16.57
C VAL A 68 -11.13 6.81 -15.76
N ALA A 69 -10.91 8.10 -15.44
CA ALA A 69 -11.89 8.91 -14.72
C ALA A 69 -13.21 9.08 -15.51
N GLN A 70 -13.13 9.31 -16.82
CA GLN A 70 -14.31 9.39 -17.69
C GLN A 70 -15.07 8.06 -17.73
N ASN A 71 -14.36 6.93 -17.82
CA ASN A 71 -14.97 5.60 -17.80
C ASN A 71 -15.65 5.27 -16.46
N LEU A 72 -15.07 5.71 -15.34
CA LEU A 72 -15.71 5.60 -14.02
C LEU A 72 -16.97 6.46 -13.95
N GLN A 73 -16.94 7.69 -14.47
CA GLN A 73 -18.09 8.60 -14.47
C GLN A 73 -19.23 8.12 -15.37
N SER A 74 -18.91 7.53 -16.52
CA SER A 74 -19.91 6.97 -17.43
C SER A 74 -20.45 5.60 -17.00
N GLY A 75 -19.90 5.03 -15.92
CA GLY A 75 -20.23 3.69 -15.44
C GLY A 75 -19.70 2.55 -16.30
N SER A 76 -18.89 2.85 -17.33
CA SER A 76 -18.27 1.83 -18.19
C SER A 76 -17.13 1.07 -17.52
N LYS A 77 -16.67 1.53 -16.35
CA LYS A 77 -15.70 0.85 -15.49
C LYS A 77 -16.14 0.90 -14.03
N GLU A 78 -15.96 -0.21 -13.31
CA GLU A 78 -16.18 -0.26 -11.86
C GLU A 78 -15.03 0.38 -11.09
N PHE A 79 -15.36 0.99 -9.95
CA PHE A 79 -14.35 1.49 -9.02
C PHE A 79 -13.64 0.32 -8.32
N THR A 80 -12.37 0.11 -8.65
CA THR A 80 -11.53 -0.96 -8.09
C THR A 80 -10.70 -0.50 -6.88
N GLY A 81 -11.00 0.66 -6.30
CA GLY A 81 -10.27 1.17 -5.14
C GLY A 81 -10.69 0.48 -3.84
N LYS A 82 -9.84 0.57 -2.82
CA LYS A 82 -10.18 0.10 -1.47
C LYS A 82 -11.22 1.05 -0.87
N ARG A 83 -12.32 0.49 -0.35
CA ARG A 83 -13.27 1.26 0.46
C ARG A 83 -12.79 1.25 1.92
N PRO A 84 -12.99 2.33 2.68
CA PRO A 84 -12.77 2.31 4.12
C PRO A 84 -13.61 1.20 4.75
N THR A 85 -12.99 0.40 5.61
CA THR A 85 -13.70 -0.60 6.41
C THR A 85 -14.54 0.14 7.45
N SER A 86 -15.85 -0.11 7.49
CA SER A 86 -16.72 0.47 8.52
C SER A 86 -16.50 -0.22 9.87
N PHE A 87 -16.83 0.47 10.96
CA PHE A 87 -16.76 -0.11 12.30
C PHE A 87 -17.60 -1.40 12.43
N SER A 88 -18.79 -1.43 11.83
CA SER A 88 -19.65 -2.62 11.82
C SER A 88 -19.01 -3.84 11.16
N VAL A 89 -18.24 -3.64 10.09
CA VAL A 89 -17.50 -4.73 9.43
C VAL A 89 -16.35 -5.18 10.32
N PHE A 90 -15.66 -4.26 10.98
CA PHE A 90 -14.61 -4.59 11.94
C PHE A 90 -15.15 -5.39 13.13
N GLU A 91 -16.27 -4.99 13.72
CA GLU A 91 -16.93 -5.70 14.83
C GLU A 91 -17.31 -7.12 14.41
N HIS A 92 -17.91 -7.29 13.23
CA HIS A 92 -18.24 -8.60 12.70
C HIS A 92 -17.00 -9.48 12.48
N LEU A 93 -15.93 -8.93 11.88
CA LEU A 93 -14.66 -9.64 11.69
C LEU A 93 -14.00 -9.99 13.04
N GLY A 94 -14.12 -9.11 14.03
CA GLY A 94 -13.67 -9.33 15.40
C GLY A 94 -14.36 -10.53 16.02
N ALA A 95 -15.69 -10.60 15.94
CA ALA A 95 -16.47 -11.73 16.43
C ALA A 95 -16.09 -13.03 15.71
N VAL A 96 -16.06 -13.05 14.38
CA VAL A 96 -15.69 -14.24 13.59
C VAL A 96 -14.25 -14.68 13.87
N SER A 97 -13.33 -13.75 14.13
CA SER A 97 -11.92 -14.08 14.41
C SER A 97 -11.72 -14.80 15.74
N MET A 98 -12.62 -14.66 16.71
CA MET A 98 -12.55 -15.35 18.00
C MET A 98 -12.91 -16.83 17.88
N ASP A 99 -13.68 -17.21 16.86
CA ASP A 99 -14.05 -18.60 16.58
C ASP A 99 -12.95 -19.38 15.83
N LEU A 100 -11.87 -18.70 15.43
CA LEU A 100 -10.76 -19.34 14.73
C LEU A 100 -9.88 -20.12 15.71
N THR A 101 -9.47 -21.32 15.30
CA THR A 101 -8.54 -22.17 16.07
C THR A 101 -7.09 -21.74 15.83
N ASP A 102 -6.79 -20.46 16.01
CA ASP A 102 -5.47 -19.87 15.79
C ASP A 102 -4.90 -19.22 17.06
N CYS A 103 -5.37 -19.65 18.24
CA CYS A 103 -5.00 -19.10 19.54
C CYS A 103 -5.24 -17.57 19.67
N GLY A 104 -6.15 -17.01 18.87
CA GLY A 104 -6.49 -15.59 18.89
C GLY A 104 -5.52 -14.69 18.10
N PHE A 105 -4.59 -15.26 17.31
CA PHE A 105 -3.65 -14.46 16.52
C PHE A 105 -4.35 -13.55 15.51
N THR A 106 -5.38 -14.04 14.81
CA THR A 106 -6.16 -13.22 13.88
C THR A 106 -6.87 -12.08 14.60
N HIS A 107 -7.48 -12.38 15.76
CA HIS A 107 -8.15 -11.35 16.55
C HIS A 107 -7.17 -10.26 17.01
N LEU A 108 -6.03 -10.67 17.58
CA LEU A 108 -4.97 -9.74 17.99
C LEU A 108 -4.46 -8.89 16.82
N TYR A 109 -4.20 -9.51 15.67
CA TYR A 109 -3.76 -8.80 14.47
C TYR A 109 -4.80 -7.77 13.99
N LEU A 110 -6.08 -8.12 14.00
CA LEU A 110 -7.18 -7.21 13.60
C LEU A 110 -7.27 -6.03 14.56
N VAL A 111 -7.28 -6.28 15.88
CA VAL A 111 -7.37 -5.24 16.92
C VAL A 111 -6.18 -4.29 16.84
N LEU A 112 -4.95 -4.81 16.72
CA LEU A 112 -3.75 -3.99 16.58
C LEU A 112 -3.77 -3.18 15.28
N SER A 113 -4.13 -3.79 14.15
CA SER A 113 -4.19 -3.10 12.86
C SER A 113 -5.23 -1.99 12.83
N TRP A 114 -6.38 -2.20 13.49
CA TRP A 114 -7.45 -1.22 13.58
C TRP A 114 -7.09 -0.05 14.50
N ASN A 115 -6.63 -0.32 15.72
CA ASN A 115 -6.34 0.72 16.70
C ASN A 115 -5.07 1.51 16.36
N LEU A 116 -4.01 0.84 15.90
CA LEU A 116 -2.76 1.51 15.56
C LEU A 116 -2.79 2.14 14.15
N MET A 117 -3.83 1.84 13.36
CA MET A 117 -3.97 2.27 11.95
C MET A 117 -2.72 1.96 11.11
N CYS A 118 -2.01 0.90 11.47
CA CYS A 118 -0.73 0.53 10.90
C CYS A 118 -0.88 -0.44 9.73
N ARG A 119 0.13 -0.48 8.86
CA ARG A 119 0.17 -1.47 7.76
C ARG A 119 0.47 -2.84 8.33
N SER A 120 0.03 -3.90 7.65
CA SER A 120 0.33 -5.30 8.01
C SER A 120 1.80 -5.54 8.32
N LYS A 121 2.70 -4.98 7.50
CA LYS A 121 4.16 -5.10 7.70
C LYS A 121 4.64 -4.49 9.01
N SER A 122 4.00 -3.42 9.49
CA SER A 122 4.31 -2.83 10.79
C SER A 122 3.71 -3.68 11.91
N THR A 123 2.42 -4.05 11.79
CA THR A 123 1.72 -4.87 12.78
C THR A 123 2.42 -6.21 13.04
N GLU A 124 2.85 -6.93 12.00
CA GLU A 124 3.51 -8.24 12.15
C GLU A 124 4.91 -8.14 12.81
N THR A 125 5.52 -6.95 12.81
CA THR A 125 6.87 -6.73 13.37
C THR A 125 6.83 -6.20 14.80
N ILE A 126 5.64 -6.02 15.38
CA ILE A 126 5.50 -5.67 16.79
C ILE A 126 6.09 -6.80 17.64
N ARG A 127 6.94 -6.44 18.59
CA ARG A 127 7.54 -7.33 19.57
C ARG A 127 7.20 -6.85 20.97
N PHE A 128 7.38 -7.70 21.97
CA PHE A 128 7.10 -7.33 23.37
C PHE A 128 7.95 -6.14 23.83
N GLU A 129 9.19 -6.00 23.34
CA GLU A 129 10.07 -4.88 23.67
C GLU A 129 9.58 -3.54 23.11
N HIS A 130 8.63 -3.56 22.17
CA HIS A 130 8.03 -2.36 21.60
C HIS A 130 6.79 -1.90 22.39
N MET A 131 6.36 -2.65 23.41
CA MET A 131 5.14 -2.37 24.17
C MET A 131 5.47 -1.75 25.52
N SER A 132 4.76 -0.68 25.88
CA SER A 132 4.80 -0.07 27.21
C SER A 132 3.40 0.04 27.80
N CYS A 133 3.32 0.06 29.13
CA CYS A 133 2.08 0.29 29.85
C CYS A 133 2.06 1.75 30.29
N GLU A 134 1.11 2.52 29.77
CA GLU A 134 1.02 3.97 29.95
C GLU A 134 -0.30 4.29 30.65
N ASP A 135 -0.34 4.29 31.98
CA ASP A 135 -1.55 4.53 32.80
C ASP A 135 -2.82 3.82 32.28
N ASP A 136 -3.63 4.51 31.46
CA ASP A 136 -4.86 4.02 30.84
C ASP A 136 -4.72 3.64 29.35
N ALA A 137 -3.51 3.34 28.89
CA ALA A 137 -3.20 2.95 27.52
C ALA A 137 -2.06 1.93 27.43
N ILE A 138 -1.96 1.27 26.27
CA ILE A 138 -0.77 0.52 25.87
C ILE A 138 -0.03 1.34 24.81
N GLY A 139 1.23 1.66 25.07
CA GLY A 139 2.13 2.31 24.13
C GLY A 139 2.78 1.31 23.18
N PHE A 140 2.89 1.67 21.90
CA PHE A 140 3.61 0.91 20.89
C PHE A 140 4.67 1.79 20.21
N VAL A 141 5.93 1.39 20.34
CA VAL A 141 7.07 2.09 19.71
C VAL A 141 7.49 1.36 18.44
N PHE A 142 7.50 2.09 17.32
CA PHE A 142 7.99 1.58 16.05
C PHE A 142 9.30 2.27 15.67
N HIS A 143 10.38 1.50 15.63
CA HIS A 143 11.71 2.01 15.23
C HIS A 143 11.89 2.14 13.73
N LYS A 144 10.93 1.68 12.93
CA LYS A 144 10.99 1.73 11.47
C LYS A 144 9.67 2.21 10.90
N THR A 145 9.73 3.24 10.07
CA THR A 145 8.54 3.84 9.46
C THR A 145 8.64 3.74 7.94
N LYS A 146 7.54 3.99 7.22
CA LYS A 146 7.60 4.02 5.75
C LYS A 146 8.62 5.04 5.23
N THR A 147 8.73 6.20 5.88
CA THR A 147 9.58 7.32 5.45
C THR A 147 10.96 7.34 6.10
N SER A 148 11.15 6.63 7.22
CA SER A 148 12.43 6.46 7.89
C SER A 148 12.75 4.98 8.03
N GLN A 149 13.60 4.49 7.14
CA GLN A 149 14.00 3.09 7.06
C GLN A 149 15.27 2.80 7.88
N GLU A 150 15.97 3.85 8.33
CA GLU A 150 17.32 3.83 8.92
C GLU A 150 17.31 3.76 10.46
N GLY A 151 16.14 3.79 11.10
CA GLY A 151 16.03 3.62 12.56
C GLY A 151 16.17 4.90 13.39
N HIS A 152 16.43 6.04 12.76
CA HIS A 152 16.71 7.31 13.45
C HIS A 152 15.47 8.00 14.04
N ILE A 153 14.27 7.60 13.61
CA ILE A 153 13.01 8.20 14.05
C ILE A 153 12.09 7.07 14.52
N SER A 154 11.88 7.00 15.83
CA SER A 154 10.80 6.22 16.42
C SER A 154 9.53 7.03 16.47
N PHE A 155 8.39 6.37 16.30
CA PHE A 155 7.09 6.94 16.60
C PHE A 155 6.38 6.05 17.61
N GLU A 156 5.64 6.69 18.51
CA GLU A 156 4.86 6.04 19.54
C GLU A 156 3.38 6.22 19.25
N VAL A 157 2.61 5.15 19.40
CA VAL A 157 1.16 5.16 19.27
C VAL A 157 0.56 4.62 20.55
N LEU A 158 -0.31 5.41 21.18
CA LEU A 158 -1.03 5.01 22.39
C LEU A 158 -2.37 4.39 22.00
N MET A 159 -2.64 3.21 22.53
CA MET A 159 -3.89 2.50 22.44
C MET A 159 -4.62 2.63 23.78
N ALA A 160 -5.50 3.63 23.90
CA ALA A 160 -6.23 3.91 25.15
C ALA A 160 -7.28 2.84 25.46
N PHE A 161 -7.31 2.38 26.72
CA PHE A 161 -8.30 1.43 27.21
C PHE A 161 -9.72 2.01 27.15
N HIS A 162 -9.92 3.31 27.44
CA HIS A 162 -11.24 3.96 27.35
C HIS A 162 -11.82 4.09 25.93
N GLY A 163 -11.01 3.89 24.88
CA GLY A 163 -11.49 3.76 23.49
C GLY A 163 -11.77 2.32 23.05
N ILE A 164 -11.34 1.33 23.85
CA ILE A 164 -11.49 -0.11 23.62
C ILE A 164 -12.61 -0.71 24.50
N ILE A 165 -13.00 -0.03 25.59
CA ILE A 165 -14.05 -0.47 26.54
C ILE A 165 -15.48 -0.23 25.99
N SER A 166 -15.75 -0.68 24.77
CA SER A 166 -17.08 -1.21 24.43
C SER A 166 -17.03 -2.67 23.95
N LEU A 167 -15.85 -3.27 23.82
CA LEU A 167 -15.66 -4.56 23.14
C LEU A 167 -15.25 -5.74 24.06
N ILE A 168 -15.19 -5.57 25.38
CA ILE A 168 -14.87 -6.67 26.33
C ILE A 168 -16.01 -6.93 27.33
N TYR A 169 -17.14 -6.23 27.24
CA TYR A 169 -18.35 -6.61 27.98
C TYR A 169 -19.37 -7.26 27.04
N LEU A 170 -19.12 -8.53 26.71
CA LEU A 170 -20.12 -9.55 26.38
C LEU A 170 -19.65 -10.89 26.95
#